data_AF-A0A953YIE2-F1
#
_entry.id   AF-A0A953YIE2-F1
#
_cell.length_a   1.000
_cell.length_b   1.000
_cell.length_c   1.000
_cell.angle_alpha   90.00
_cell.angle_beta   90.00
_cell.angle_gamma   90.00
#
_symmetry.space_group_name_H-M   'P 1'
#
loop_
_entity.id
_entity.type
_entity.pdbx_description
1 polymer ?
#
loop_
_entity_poly.entity_id
_entity_poly.type
_entity_poly.pdbx_seq_one_letter_code
_entity_poly.pdbx_strand_id
1 'polypeptide(L)'
;LRRKDGTPFISALEEGLHPYVTFLILPLFAFANAGLPLDGFSAAKMGETLPLGIAAGLVVGKPLGILLAAVLAISMGAAKLPERCNWLHIAGVGCLAGIGFTMSLFIGGLAFDAPDLMAAVRVGVIAGSVISTAVGIGILMLAVRRQPA
;
A
#
# COMPACT_ATOMS: atom_id res chain seq x y z
N LEU A 1 28.71 -15.80 -1.85
CA LEU A 1 29.64 -14.92 -1.09
C LEU A 1 29.19 -14.90 0.37
N ARG A 2 30.02 -15.37 1.31
CA ARG A 2 29.77 -15.35 2.76
C ARG A 2 30.76 -14.40 3.42
N ARG A 3 30.32 -13.63 4.43
CA ARG A 3 31.22 -12.81 5.25
C ARG A 3 32.06 -13.69 6.17
N LYS A 4 33.14 -13.13 6.74
CA LYS A 4 34.03 -13.80 7.71
C LYS A 4 33.31 -14.28 8.98
N ASP A 5 32.12 -13.75 9.27
CA ASP A 5 31.24 -14.11 10.40
C ASP A 5 30.27 -15.26 10.09
N GLY A 6 30.30 -15.82 8.88
CA GLY A 6 29.44 -16.94 8.47
C GLY A 6 28.05 -16.52 7.95
N THR A 7 27.69 -15.24 8.02
CA THR A 7 26.40 -14.74 7.53
C THR A 7 26.37 -14.65 5.98
N PRO A 8 25.19 -14.85 5.35
CA PRO A 8 25.04 -14.59 3.93
C PRO A 8 25.31 -13.11 3.63
N PHE A 9 26.18 -12.83 2.65
CA PHE A 9 26.56 -11.44 2.32
C PHE A 9 25.36 -10.56 1.95
N ILE A 10 24.38 -11.12 1.25
CA ILE A 10 23.17 -10.41 0.84
C ILE A 10 22.33 -10.00 2.05
N SER A 11 22.14 -10.88 3.03
CA SER A 11 21.40 -10.56 4.26
C SER A 11 22.06 -9.43 5.04
N ALA A 12 23.39 -9.47 5.18
CA ALA A 12 24.14 -8.40 5.84
C ALA A 12 24.06 -7.05 5.10
N LEU A 13 23.95 -7.08 3.77
CA LEU A 13 23.75 -5.89 2.94
C LEU A 13 22.34 -5.32 3.08
N GLU A 14 21.33 -6.19 3.07
CA GLU A 14 19.93 -5.84 3.26
C GLU A 14 19.71 -5.17 4.62
N GLU A 15 20.19 -5.79 5.70
CA GLU A 15 20.14 -5.24 7.06
C GLU A 15 20.86 -3.89 7.16
N GLY A 16 22.00 -3.74 6.48
CA GLY A 16 22.76 -2.49 6.45
C GLY A 16 22.05 -1.36 5.70
N LEU A 17 21.33 -1.66 4.62
CA LEU A 17 20.61 -0.67 3.81
C LEU A 17 19.23 -0.32 4.37
N HIS A 18 18.56 -1.27 5.03
CA HIS A 18 17.20 -1.11 5.54
C HIS A 18 16.96 0.17 6.36
N PRO A 19 17.83 0.59 7.31
CA PRO A 19 17.62 1.84 8.05
C PRO A 19 17.73 3.07 7.16
N TYR A 20 18.68 3.11 6.22
CA TYR A 20 18.80 4.25 5.30
C TYR A 20 17.59 4.35 4.37
N VAL A 21 17.10 3.21 3.87
CA VAL A 21 15.90 3.19 3.03
C VAL A 21 14.69 3.70 3.79
N THR A 22 14.49 3.20 5.01
CA THR A 22 13.31 3.49 5.82
C THR A 22 13.29 4.91 6.39
N PHE A 23 14.44 5.40 6.88
CA PHE A 23 14.51 6.68 7.60
C PHE A 23 14.99 7.86 6.76
N LEU A 24 15.64 7.62 5.61
CA LEU A 24 16.15 8.69 4.75
C LEU A 24 15.52 8.66 3.36
N ILE A 25 15.63 7.55 2.63
CA ILE A 25 15.24 7.50 1.21
C ILE A 25 13.73 7.61 1.05
N LEU A 26 12.95 6.79 1.77
CA LEU A 26 11.48 6.81 1.68
C LEU A 26 10.86 8.15 2.11
N PRO A 27 11.25 8.76 3.25
CA PRO A 27 10.76 10.08 3.63
C PRO A 27 11.13 11.16 2.62
N LEU A 28 12.38 11.17 2.13
CA LEU A 28 12.83 12.15 1.14
C LEU A 28 12.09 11.98 -0.20
N PHE A 29 11.92 10.74 -0.66
CA PHE A 29 11.15 10.42 -1.86
C PHE A 29 9.70 10.89 -1.73
N ALA A 30 9.05 10.56 -0.62
CA ALA A 30 7.69 10.99 -0.32
C ALA A 30 7.59 12.51 -0.30
N PHE A 31 8.51 13.21 0.37
CA PHE A 31 8.52 14.67 0.41
C PHE A 31 8.65 15.29 -0.99
N ALA A 32 9.60 14.81 -1.80
CA ALA A 32 9.86 15.32 -3.14
C ALA A 32 8.69 15.06 -4.12
N ASN A 33 8.07 13.87 -4.05
CA ASN A 33 7.04 13.45 -5.01
C ASN A 33 5.61 13.77 -4.55
N ALA A 34 5.34 13.71 -3.24
CA ALA A 34 4.05 14.11 -2.70
C ALA A 34 3.90 15.63 -2.74
N GLY A 35 5.02 16.38 -2.70
CA GLY A 35 5.14 17.83 -2.89
C GLY A 35 3.80 18.52 -2.76
N LEU A 36 3.42 18.83 -1.51
CA LEU A 36 2.10 19.32 -1.09
C LEU A 36 2.04 20.87 -1.19
N PRO A 37 1.67 21.48 -2.33
CA PRO A 37 0.92 22.71 -2.26
C PRO A 37 -0.48 22.31 -1.77
N LEU A 38 -0.76 22.53 -0.49
CA LEU A 38 -2.11 22.36 0.07
C LEU A 38 -3.16 23.20 -0.68
N ASP A 39 -2.69 24.22 -1.38
CA ASP A 39 -3.43 25.10 -2.29
C ASP A 39 -4.11 24.34 -3.45
N GLY A 40 -3.58 23.16 -3.84
CA GLY A 40 -4.11 22.31 -4.90
C GLY A 40 -5.13 21.27 -4.46
N PHE A 41 -5.41 21.15 -3.15
CA PHE A 41 -6.42 20.24 -2.60
C PHE A 41 -7.83 20.81 -2.80
N SER A 42 -8.19 21.08 -4.05
CA SER A 42 -9.54 21.51 -4.40
C SER A 42 -10.46 20.31 -4.40
N ALA A 43 -11.57 20.39 -3.65
CA ALA A 43 -12.62 19.38 -3.70
C ALA A 43 -13.14 19.13 -5.14
N ALA A 44 -13.00 20.12 -6.03
CA ALA A 44 -13.32 19.98 -7.44
C ALA A 44 -12.42 18.95 -8.15
N LYS A 45 -11.13 18.89 -7.80
CA LYS A 45 -10.17 17.91 -8.36
C LYS A 45 -10.49 16.49 -7.91
N MET A 46 -11.03 16.30 -6.70
CA MET A 46 -11.45 14.97 -6.23
C MET A 46 -12.62 14.38 -7.05
N GLY A 47 -13.42 15.23 -7.71
CA GLY A 47 -14.51 14.79 -8.58
C GLY A 47 -14.07 14.37 -9.98
N GLU A 48 -12.80 14.56 -10.35
CA GLU A 48 -12.28 14.17 -11.65
C GLU A 48 -12.16 12.63 -11.75
N THR A 49 -12.30 12.10 -12.96
CA THR A 49 -12.26 10.66 -13.22
C THR A 49 -10.93 10.02 -12.81
N LEU A 50 -9.81 10.72 -12.96
CA LEU A 50 -8.49 10.18 -12.68
C LEU A 50 -8.25 9.95 -11.16
N PRO A 51 -8.43 10.95 -10.27
CA PRO A 51 -8.32 10.73 -8.82
C PRO A 51 -9.28 9.68 -8.29
N LEU A 52 -10.54 9.67 -8.77
CA LEU A 52 -11.54 8.67 -8.38
C LEU A 52 -11.14 7.26 -8.85
N GLY A 53 -10.65 7.12 -10.08
CA GLY A 53 -10.17 5.84 -10.59
C GLY A 53 -9.00 5.29 -9.78
N ILE A 54 -8.04 6.14 -9.42
CA ILE A 54 -6.91 5.76 -8.57
C ILE A 54 -7.39 5.36 -7.17
N ALA A 55 -8.24 6.19 -6.54
CA ALA A 55 -8.76 5.92 -5.21
C ALA A 55 -9.58 4.62 -5.19
N ALA A 56 -10.46 4.39 -6.17
CA ALA A 56 -11.22 3.15 -6.30
C ALA A 56 -10.31 1.94 -6.56
N GLY A 57 -9.29 2.08 -7.39
CA GLY A 57 -8.30 1.02 -7.63
C GLY A 57 -7.54 0.61 -6.37
N LEU A 58 -7.18 1.58 -5.52
CA LEU A 58 -6.50 1.34 -4.25
C LEU A 58 -7.45 0.78 -3.18
N VAL A 59 -8.63 1.36 -3.01
CA VAL A 59 -9.56 1.01 -1.92
C VAL A 59 -10.37 -0.25 -2.22
N VAL A 60 -10.70 -0.49 -3.49
CA VAL A 60 -11.56 -1.61 -3.90
C VAL A 60 -10.80 -2.62 -4.74
N GLY A 61 -10.00 -2.16 -5.71
CA GLY A 61 -9.25 -3.04 -6.60
C GLY A 61 -8.24 -3.92 -5.85
N LYS A 62 -7.41 -3.32 -4.99
CA LYS A 62 -6.40 -4.06 -4.21
C LYS A 62 -7.02 -5.10 -3.27
N PRO A 63 -8.03 -4.77 -2.43
CA PRO A 63 -8.58 -5.74 -1.51
C PRO A 63 -9.33 -6.87 -2.22
N LEU A 64 -10.11 -6.54 -3.25
CA LEU A 64 -10.81 -7.55 -4.04
C LEU A 64 -9.82 -8.48 -4.76
N GLY A 65 -8.77 -7.94 -5.37
CA GLY A 65 -7.75 -8.74 -6.04
C GLY A 65 -7.06 -9.71 -5.08
N ILE A 66 -6.69 -9.24 -3.88
CA ILE A 66 -6.04 -10.07 -2.87
C ILE A 66 -7.00 -11.13 -2.33
N LEU A 67 -8.25 -10.77 -2.02
CA LEU A 67 -9.25 -11.72 -1.53
C LEU A 67 -9.55 -12.80 -2.56
N LEU A 68 -9.76 -12.42 -3.82
CA LEU A 68 -10.01 -13.37 -4.90
C LEU A 68 -8.81 -14.30 -5.10
N ALA A 69 -7.59 -13.76 -5.15
CA ALA A 69 -6.38 -14.58 -5.27
C ALA A 69 -6.23 -15.55 -4.09
N ALA A 70 -6.50 -15.11 -2.85
CA ALA A 70 -6.46 -15.94 -1.66
C ALA A 70 -7.52 -17.04 -1.70
N VAL A 71 -8.77 -16.71 -2.07
CA VAL A 71 -9.87 -17.69 -2.22
C VAL A 71 -9.50 -18.74 -3.26
N LEU A 72 -9.02 -18.32 -4.44
CA LEU A 72 -8.62 -19.23 -5.50
C LEU A 72 -7.47 -20.15 -5.06
N ALA A 73 -6.43 -19.59 -4.44
CA ALA A 73 -5.28 -20.37 -3.96
C ALA A 73 -5.70 -21.41 -2.91
N ILE A 74 -6.62 -21.06 -2.00
CA ILE A 74 -7.12 -21.96 -0.96
C ILE A 74 -8.07 -23.01 -1.57
N SER A 75 -8.97 -22.61 -2.46
CA SER A 75 -9.94 -23.54 -3.09
C SER A 75 -9.27 -24.57 -3.99
N MET A 76 -8.16 -24.22 -4.64
CA MET A 76 -7.36 -25.14 -5.45
C MET A 76 -6.40 -26.00 -4.61
N GLY A 77 -6.34 -25.80 -3.28
CA GLY A 77 -5.42 -26.52 -2.39
C GLY A 77 -3.95 -26.10 -2.51
N ALA A 78 -3.65 -25.00 -3.22
CA ALA A 78 -2.30 -24.46 -3.37
C ALA A 78 -1.80 -23.72 -2.12
N ALA A 79 -2.71 -23.27 -1.25
CA ALA A 79 -2.40 -22.62 0.01
C ALA A 79 -3.39 -23.05 1.10
N LYS A 80 -3.00 -22.83 2.37
CA LYS A 80 -3.87 -23.02 3.54
C LYS A 80 -3.92 -21.73 4.34
N LEU A 81 -5.07 -21.46 4.96
CA LEU A 81 -5.20 -20.36 5.90
C LEU A 81 -4.29 -20.62 7.11
N PRO A 82 -3.40 -19.67 7.50
CA PRO A 82 -2.51 -19.86 8.64
C PRO A 82 -3.27 -20.11 9.94
N GLU A 83 -2.65 -20.85 10.86
CA GLU A 83 -3.19 -21.07 12.19
C GLU A 83 -3.42 -19.71 12.88
N ARG A 84 -4.58 -19.55 13.52
CA ARG A 84 -5.05 -18.31 14.18
C ARG A 84 -5.42 -17.16 13.22
N CYS A 85 -5.29 -17.30 11.90
CA CYS A 85 -5.82 -16.34 10.95
C CYS A 85 -7.27 -16.68 10.57
N ASN A 86 -8.09 -15.65 10.32
CA ASN A 86 -9.44 -15.80 9.78
C ASN A 86 -9.57 -14.93 8.51
N TRP A 87 -10.69 -15.06 7.79
CA TRP A 87 -10.94 -14.30 6.58
C TRP A 87 -10.99 -12.77 6.80
N LEU A 88 -11.31 -12.30 8.01
CA LEU A 88 -11.24 -10.88 8.35
C LEU A 88 -9.80 -10.38 8.41
N HIS A 89 -8.85 -11.20 8.85
CA HIS A 89 -7.42 -10.85 8.78
C HIS A 89 -6.97 -10.68 7.33
N ILE A 90 -7.35 -11.60 6.44
CA ILE A 90 -7.03 -11.48 5.01
C ILE A 90 -7.68 -10.22 4.42
N ALA A 91 -8.95 -9.96 4.73
CA ALA A 91 -9.64 -8.76 4.25
C ALA A 91 -9.00 -7.47 4.76
N GLY A 92 -8.63 -7.41 6.04
CA GLY A 92 -7.97 -6.26 6.66
C GLY A 92 -6.58 -6.02 6.05
N VAL A 93 -5.76 -7.07 5.91
CA VAL A 93 -4.45 -6.98 5.25
C VAL A 93 -4.59 -6.61 3.77
N GLY A 94 -5.62 -7.13 3.08
CA GLY A 94 -5.94 -6.76 1.70
C GLY A 94 -6.24 -5.27 1.56
N CYS A 95 -6.97 -4.69 2.51
CA CYS A 95 -7.21 -3.24 2.61
C CYS A 95 -5.92 -2.46 2.87
N LEU A 96 -5.07 -2.92 3.79
CA LEU A 96 -3.77 -2.28 4.05
C LEU A 96 -2.83 -2.35 2.84
N ALA A 97 -2.91 -3.38 2.01
CA ALA A 97 -2.18 -3.45 0.73
C ALA A 97 -2.68 -2.43 -0.32
N GLY A 98 -3.83 -1.79 -0.07
CA GLY A 98 -4.32 -0.62 -0.79
C GLY A 98 -3.59 0.69 -0.44
N ILE A 99 -2.65 0.68 0.51
CA ILE A 99 -1.82 1.85 0.83
C ILE A 99 -0.74 2.00 -0.26
N GLY A 100 -1.12 2.71 -1.32
CA GLY A 100 -0.28 2.88 -2.51
C GLY A 100 0.80 3.95 -2.38
N PHE A 101 0.66 4.88 -1.43
CA PHE A 101 1.44 6.12 -1.27
C PHE A 101 2.71 6.23 -2.13
N THR A 102 3.87 5.74 -1.69
CA THR A 102 5.14 5.95 -2.42
C THR A 102 5.21 5.23 -3.77
N MET A 103 4.79 3.96 -3.84
CA MET A 103 4.86 3.18 -5.08
C MET A 103 3.85 3.69 -6.13
N SER A 104 2.66 4.12 -5.72
CA SER A 104 1.66 4.68 -6.62
C SER A 104 2.02 6.09 -7.09
N LEU A 105 2.66 6.92 -6.25
CA LEU A 105 3.23 8.20 -6.69
C LEU A 105 4.35 7.99 -7.72
N PHE A 106 5.22 7.01 -7.47
CA PHE A 106 6.28 6.64 -8.41
C PHE A 106 5.70 6.18 -9.77
N ILE A 107 4.80 5.19 -9.75
CA ILE A 107 4.16 4.68 -10.98
C ILE A 107 3.35 5.77 -11.68
N GLY A 108 2.68 6.62 -10.92
CA GLY A 108 1.98 7.79 -11.45
C GLY A 108 2.93 8.71 -12.22
N GLY A 109 4.09 9.06 -11.64
CA GLY A 109 5.10 9.88 -12.29
C GLY A 109 5.73 9.26 -13.53
N LEU A 110 5.69 7.93 -13.68
CA LEU A 110 6.07 7.24 -14.93
C LEU A 110 4.94 7.21 -15.95
N ALA A 111 3.69 7.32 -15.51
CA ALA A 111 2.49 7.16 -16.34
C ALA A 111 1.98 8.49 -16.90
N PHE A 112 2.23 9.63 -16.23
CA PHE A 112 1.75 10.94 -16.68
C PHE A 112 2.82 12.02 -16.52
N ASP A 113 3.07 12.75 -17.61
CA ASP A 113 4.06 13.85 -17.63
C ASP A 113 3.45 15.23 -17.36
N ALA A 114 2.13 15.39 -17.57
CA ALA A 114 1.47 16.68 -17.45
C ALA A 114 1.33 17.10 -15.97
N PRO A 115 1.73 18.33 -15.58
CA PRO A 115 1.66 18.81 -14.19
C PRO A 115 0.27 18.71 -13.55
N ASP A 116 -0.78 19.02 -14.32
CA ASP A 116 -2.17 18.96 -13.83
C ASP A 116 -2.62 17.52 -13.53
N LEU A 117 -2.17 16.55 -14.34
CA LEU A 117 -2.45 15.13 -14.12
C LEU A 117 -1.66 14.61 -12.91
N MET A 118 -0.43 15.09 -12.71
CA MET A 118 0.35 14.77 -11.52
C MET A 118 -0.29 15.28 -10.22
N ALA A 119 -0.87 16.48 -10.24
CA ALA A 119 -1.65 16.99 -9.11
C ALA A 119 -2.85 16.07 -8.81
N ALA A 120 -3.60 15.66 -9.85
CA ALA A 120 -4.72 14.74 -9.73
C ALA A 120 -4.28 13.35 -9.18
N VAL A 121 -3.17 12.79 -9.67
CA VAL A 121 -2.60 11.53 -9.17
C VAL A 121 -2.28 11.64 -7.68
N ARG A 122 -1.60 12.70 -7.24
CA ARG A 122 -1.27 12.91 -5.83
C ARG A 122 -2.51 12.91 -4.95
N VAL A 123 -3.55 13.65 -5.35
CA VAL A 123 -4.83 13.70 -4.61
C VAL A 123 -5.47 12.31 -4.53
N GLY A 124 -5.57 11.59 -5.65
CA GLY A 124 -6.18 10.25 -5.69
C GLY A 124 -5.41 9.22 -4.85
N VAL A 125 -4.08 9.22 -4.93
CA VAL A 125 -3.22 8.31 -4.17
C VAL A 125 -3.30 8.60 -2.67
N ILE A 126 -3.25 9.87 -2.26
CA ILE A 126 -3.33 10.26 -0.84
C ILE A 126 -4.71 9.90 -0.28
N ALA A 127 -5.79 10.31 -0.96
CA ALA A 127 -7.15 10.03 -0.52
C ALA A 127 -7.41 8.51 -0.44
N GLY A 128 -7.04 7.77 -1.49
CA GLY A 128 -7.17 6.32 -1.52
C GLY A 128 -6.36 5.63 -0.43
N SER A 129 -5.12 6.08 -0.18
CA SER A 129 -4.27 5.51 0.88
C SER A 129 -4.86 5.74 2.28
N VAL A 130 -5.36 6.94 2.57
CA VAL A 130 -5.98 7.26 3.86
C VAL A 130 -7.24 6.41 4.09
N ILE A 131 -8.10 6.28 3.08
CA ILE A 131 -9.31 5.44 3.17
C ILE A 131 -8.92 3.97 3.38
N SER A 132 -7.98 3.45 2.60
CA SER A 132 -7.45 2.08 2.74
C SER A 132 -6.88 1.82 4.12
N THR A 133 -6.12 2.77 4.69
CA THR A 133 -5.60 2.68 6.06
C THR A 133 -6.74 2.64 7.08
N ALA A 134 -7.70 3.57 7.00
CA ALA A 134 -8.81 3.64 7.96
C ALA A 134 -9.67 2.36 7.93
N VAL A 135 -10.03 1.88 6.74
CA VAL A 135 -10.82 0.66 6.56
C VAL A 135 -10.03 -0.58 6.98
N GLY A 136 -8.77 -0.70 6.57
CA GLY A 136 -7.93 -1.85 6.90
C GLY A 136 -7.66 -1.99 8.39
N ILE A 137 -7.33 -0.88 9.06
CA ILE A 137 -7.19 -0.86 10.53
C ILE A 137 -8.52 -1.19 11.20
N GLY A 138 -9.64 -0.61 10.75
CA GLY A 138 -10.96 -0.89 11.30
C GLY A 138 -11.33 -2.37 11.24
N ILE A 139 -11.13 -3.01 10.09
CA ILE A 139 -11.37 -4.46 9.92
C ILE A 139 -10.43 -5.28 10.81
N LEU A 140 -9.15 -4.91 10.88
CA LEU A 140 -8.18 -5.67 11.66
C LEU A 140 -8.46 -5.57 13.17
N MET A 141 -8.87 -4.39 13.67
CA MET A 141 -9.32 -4.21 15.05
C MET A 141 -10.54 -5.08 15.38
N LEU A 142 -11.47 -5.25 14.43
CA LEU A 142 -12.61 -6.17 14.58
C LEU A 142 -12.18 -7.63 14.54
N ALA A 143 -11.16 -7.98 13.75
CA ALA A 143 -10.63 -9.34 13.66
C ALA A 143 -9.94 -9.79 14.96
N VAL A 144 -9.15 -8.90 15.58
CA VAL A 144 -8.48 -9.16 16.86
C VAL A 144 -9.48 -9.37 18.00
N ARG A 145 -10.56 -8.59 18.05
CA ARG A 145 -11.63 -8.76 19.06
C ARG A 145 -12.36 -10.10 18.96
N ARG A 146 -12.28 -10.80 17.83
CA ARG A 146 -12.97 -12.07 17.58
C ARG A 146 -12.10 -13.31 17.84
N GLN A 147 -10.83 -13.15 18.20
CA GLN A 147 -10.03 -14.29 18.67
C GLN A 147 -10.37 -14.56 20.15
N PRO A 148 -11.03 -15.69 20.48
CA PRO A 148 -11.01 -16.17 21.86
C PRO A 148 -9.57 -16.52 22.24
N ALA A 149 -9.19 -16.18 23.48
CA ALA A 149 -7.86 -16.42 24.03
C ALA A 149 -7.46 -17.90 24.00
#